data_AF-A0A224Y3C3-F1
#
_entry.id   AF-A0A224Y3C3-F1
#
_cell.length_a   1.000
_cell.length_b   1.000
_cell.length_c   1.000
_cell.angle_alpha   90.00
_cell.angle_beta   90.00
_cell.angle_gamma   90.00
#
_symmetry.space_group_name_H-M   'P 1'
#
loop_
_entity.id
_entity.type
_entity.pdbx_description
1 polymer ?
#
loop_
_entity_poly.entity_id
_entity_poly.type
_entity_poly.pdbx_seq_one_letter_code
_entity_poly.pdbx_strand_id
1 'polypeptide(L)'
;MRVLVGVLTGHALVASHLHKMGRTSSPICQNCDEEVRETVYHYLCQCPRFASIRFCTFGRGRLPRETLGSLELKDILSFCRQTGRLLGEIS
;
A
#
# COMPACT_ATOMS: atom_id res chain seq x y z
N MET A 1 13.87 4.56 10.57
CA MET A 1 14.20 4.38 9.14
C MET A 1 13.87 3.00 8.54
N ARG A 2 13.56 1.95 9.33
CA ARG A 2 13.33 0.59 8.78
C ARG A 2 11.97 0.39 8.10
N VAL A 3 10.92 1.06 8.58
CA VAL A 3 9.57 0.98 8.00
C VAL A 3 9.54 1.50 6.57
N LEU A 4 10.25 2.60 6.29
CA LEU A 4 10.26 3.24 4.98
C LEU A 4 10.87 2.35 3.89
N VAL A 5 11.98 1.68 4.20
CA VAL A 5 12.61 0.71 3.31
C VAL A 5 11.68 -0.48 3.09
N GLY A 6 11.01 -0.97 4.14
CA GLY A 6 10.03 -2.06 4.03
C GLY A 6 8.81 -1.70 3.18
N VAL A 7 8.33 -0.46 3.25
CA VAL A 7 7.22 0.05 2.43
C VAL A 7 7.63 0.17 0.95
N LEU A 8 8.81 0.73 0.68
CA LEU A 8 9.31 0.94 -0.69
C LEU A 8 9.76 -0.34 -1.39
N THR A 9 10.32 -1.28 -0.63
CA THR A 9 10.76 -2.59 -1.18
C THR A 9 9.62 -3.62 -1.22
N GLY A 10 8.41 -3.26 -0.77
CA GLY A 10 7.27 -4.18 -0.72
C GLY A 10 7.34 -5.26 0.35
N HIS A 11 8.33 -5.21 1.25
CA HIS A 11 8.53 -6.17 2.33
C HIS A 11 7.55 -5.98 3.50
N ALA A 12 7.03 -4.77 3.75
CA ALA A 12 6.33 -4.47 5.01
C ALA A 12 4.79 -4.44 4.96
N LEU A 13 4.13 -4.28 3.80
CA LEU A 13 2.70 -3.87 3.79
C LEU A 13 1.74 -4.59 2.84
N VAL A 14 2.17 -5.63 2.10
CA VAL A 14 1.28 -6.26 1.09
C VAL A 14 1.17 -7.76 1.22
N ALA A 15 -0.08 -8.22 1.27
CA ALA A 15 -0.44 -9.63 1.45
C ALA A 15 0.24 -10.55 0.43
N SER A 16 0.49 -10.11 -0.81
CA SER A 16 1.24 -10.93 -1.79
C SER A 16 2.69 -11.21 -1.41
N HIS A 17 3.37 -10.30 -0.72
CA HIS A 17 4.75 -10.51 -0.27
C HIS A 17 4.78 -11.28 1.05
N LEU A 18 3.88 -10.94 1.98
CA LEU A 18 3.65 -11.72 3.19
C LEU A 18 3.27 -13.18 2.86
N HIS A 19 2.50 -13.43 1.80
CA HIS A 19 2.10 -14.77 1.36
C HIS A 19 3.29 -15.54 0.80
N LYS A 20 4.16 -14.88 0.02
CA LYS A 20 5.44 -15.48 -0.41
C LYS A 20 6.36 -15.81 0.77
N MET A 21 6.25 -15.07 1.88
CA MET A 21 6.96 -15.33 3.14
C MET A 21 6.17 -16.23 4.12
N GLY A 22 5.02 -16.78 3.72
CA GLY A 22 4.17 -17.65 4.56
C GLY A 22 3.49 -16.96 5.76
N ARG A 23 3.47 -15.62 5.79
CA ARG A 23 2.96 -14.77 6.89
C ARG A 23 1.50 -14.34 6.71
N THR A 24 0.86 -14.67 5.59
CA THR A 24 -0.59 -14.52 5.41
C THR A 24 -1.12 -15.70 4.60
N SER A 25 -2.35 -16.09 4.89
CA SER A 25 -3.05 -17.24 4.28
C SER A 25 -3.52 -16.98 2.86
N SER A 26 -3.64 -15.71 2.45
CA SER A 26 -4.12 -15.34 1.11
C SER A 26 -3.39 -14.12 0.57
N PRO A 27 -3.03 -14.11 -0.72
CA PRO A 27 -2.42 -12.95 -1.36
C PRO A 27 -3.47 -11.92 -1.83
N ILE A 28 -4.76 -12.11 -1.53
CA ILE A 28 -5.88 -11.27 -1.98
C ILE A 28 -6.06 -10.06 -1.07
N CYS A 29 -6.45 -8.92 -1.65
CA CYS A 29 -6.79 -7.71 -0.91
C CYS A 29 -8.09 -7.92 -0.12
N GLN A 30 -8.02 -7.79 1.20
CA GLN A 30 -9.21 -7.91 2.06
C GLN A 30 -9.92 -6.56 2.28
N ASN A 31 -9.40 -5.48 1.70
CA ASN A 31 -9.91 -4.13 1.91
C ASN A 31 -10.83 -3.64 0.79
N CYS A 32 -10.84 -4.30 -0.36
CA CYS A 32 -11.76 -4.02 -1.45
C CYS A 32 -12.62 -5.24 -1.76
N ASP A 33 -13.78 -5.01 -2.36
CA ASP A 33 -14.70 -6.07 -2.79
C ASP A 33 -14.23 -6.77 -4.08
N GLU A 34 -13.05 -6.39 -4.60
CA GLU A 34 -12.42 -7.05 -5.74
C GLU A 34 -11.53 -8.21 -5.26
N GLU A 35 -11.71 -9.41 -5.83
CA GLU A 35 -10.84 -10.58 -5.60
C GLU A 35 -9.46 -10.44 -6.28
N VAL A 36 -8.77 -9.34 -6.01
CA VAL A 36 -7.51 -8.97 -6.65
C VAL A 36 -6.35 -9.19 -5.69
N ARG A 37 -5.25 -9.70 -6.21
CA ARG A 37 -4.00 -9.86 -5.47
C ARG A 37 -3.54 -8.52 -4.89
N GLU A 38 -3.38 -8.47 -3.58
CA GLU A 38 -2.85 -7.31 -2.89
C GLU A 38 -1.34 -7.18 -3.12
N THR A 39 -0.96 -6.24 -3.99
CA THR A 39 0.43 -5.86 -4.28
C THR A 39 0.67 -4.41 -3.87
N VAL A 40 1.95 -3.98 -3.80
CA VAL A 40 2.29 -2.57 -3.52
C VAL A 40 1.58 -1.66 -4.51
N TYR A 41 1.55 -2.06 -5.77
CA TYR A 41 0.86 -1.34 -6.83
C TYR A 41 -0.66 -1.32 -6.61
N HIS A 42 -1.29 -2.46 -6.25
CA HIS A 42 -2.71 -2.45 -5.94
C HIS A 42 -3.00 -1.49 -4.76
N TYR A 43 -2.30 -1.63 -3.64
CA TYR A 43 -2.50 -0.82 -2.45
C TYR A 43 -2.26 0.69 -2.70
N LEU A 44 -1.07 1.05 -3.23
CA LEU A 44 -0.67 2.45 -3.42
C LEU A 44 -1.31 3.11 -4.65
N CYS A 45 -1.76 2.36 -5.66
CA CYS A 45 -2.13 2.96 -6.95
C CYS A 45 -3.53 2.58 -7.46
N GLN A 46 -4.12 1.45 -7.06
CA GLN A 46 -5.35 0.96 -7.73
C GLN A 46 -6.54 0.67 -6.80
N CYS A 47 -6.29 0.31 -5.55
CA CYS A 47 -7.29 -0.23 -4.63
C CYS A 47 -8.46 0.75 -4.48
N PRO A 48 -9.70 0.40 -4.88
CA PRO A 48 -10.83 1.32 -4.89
C PRO A 48 -11.10 1.92 -3.51
N ARG A 49 -10.95 1.11 -2.45
CA ARG A 49 -11.13 1.52 -1.06
C ARG A 49 -10.32 2.76 -0.68
N PHE A 50 -9.13 2.91 -1.26
CA PHE A 50 -8.22 4.01 -0.94
C PHE A 50 -8.19 5.10 -2.01
N ALA A 51 -9.13 5.11 -2.96
CA ALA A 51 -9.16 6.10 -4.04
C ALA A 51 -9.28 7.53 -3.52
N SER A 52 -10.15 7.78 -2.54
CA SER A 52 -10.32 9.11 -1.94
C SER A 52 -9.06 9.57 -1.21
N ILE A 53 -8.41 8.67 -0.46
CA ILE A 53 -7.16 8.98 0.26
C ILE A 53 -6.02 9.26 -0.71
N ARG A 54 -5.92 8.49 -1.81
CA ARG A 54 -4.97 8.77 -2.89
C ARG A 54 -5.25 10.10 -3.56
N PHE A 55 -6.52 10.46 -3.77
CA PHE A 55 -6.85 11.76 -4.34
C PHE A 55 -6.40 12.90 -3.42
N CYS A 56 -6.63 12.79 -2.11
CA CYS A 56 -6.16 13.78 -1.15
C CYS A 56 -4.62 13.86 -1.03
N THR A 57 -3.92 12.74 -1.27
CA THR A 57 -2.46 12.65 -1.05
C THR A 57 -1.64 12.89 -2.32
N PHE A 58 -2.07 12.34 -3.45
CA PHE A 58 -1.37 12.36 -4.74
C PHE A 58 -2.10 13.16 -5.82
N GLY A 59 -3.26 13.75 -5.50
CA GLY A 59 -4.10 14.46 -6.45
C GLY A 59 -4.83 13.57 -7.47
N ARG A 60 -4.74 12.24 -7.34
CA ARG A 60 -5.34 11.28 -8.28
C ARG A 60 -5.93 10.06 -7.58
N GLY A 61 -7.14 9.68 -7.98
CA GLY A 61 -7.83 8.52 -7.42
C GLY A 61 -7.27 7.17 -7.89
N ARG A 62 -6.60 7.11 -9.04
CA ARG A 62 -5.86 5.95 -9.54
C ARG A 62 -4.55 6.42 -10.17
N LEU A 63 -3.46 5.72 -9.89
CA LEU A 63 -2.13 6.07 -10.34
C LEU A 63 -1.63 5.03 -11.36
N PRO A 64 -1.05 5.44 -12.51
CA PRO A 64 -0.47 4.51 -13.45
C PRO A 64 0.85 3.94 -12.90
N ARG A 65 1.22 2.73 -13.33
CA ARG A 65 2.35 1.97 -12.79
C ARG A 65 3.70 2.71 -12.86
N GLU A 66 3.87 3.52 -13.90
CA GLU A 66 5.02 4.40 -14.12
C GLU A 66 5.21 5.46 -13.03
N THR A 67 4.12 5.92 -12.40
CA THR A 67 4.21 6.93 -11.32
C THR A 67 4.72 6.35 -10.00
N LEU A 68 4.72 5.02 -9.83
CA LEU A 68 5.13 4.39 -8.59
C LEU A 68 6.57 4.74 -8.20
N GLY A 69 7.46 4.87 -9.19
CA GLY A 69 8.87 5.23 -8.98
C GLY A 69 9.11 6.72 -8.75
N SER A 70 8.14 7.59 -9.03
CA SER A 70 8.24 9.03 -8.88
C SER A 70 7.45 9.58 -7.68
N LEU A 71 6.82 8.70 -6.88
CA LEU A 71 6.13 9.12 -5.67
C LEU A 71 7.13 9.55 -4.60
N GLU A 72 6.89 10.72 -4.03
CA GLU A 72 7.67 11.25 -2.93
C GLU A 72 7.46 10.44 -1.65
N LEU A 73 8.55 10.17 -0.92
CA LEU A 73 8.52 9.35 0.30
C LEU A 73 7.61 9.91 1.38
N LYS A 74 7.54 11.23 1.50
CA LYS A 74 6.64 11.94 2.43
C LYS A 74 5.16 11.66 2.13
N ASP A 75 4.80 11.56 0.85
CA ASP A 75 3.42 11.39 0.41
C ASP A 75 3.01 9.92 0.58
N ILE A 76 3.91 8.99 0.29
CA ILE A 76 3.71 7.56 0.58
C ILE A 76 3.49 7.36 2.08
N LEU A 77 4.30 7.98 2.94
CA LEU A 77 4.13 7.92 4.40
C LEU A 77 2.78 8.48 4.84
N SER A 78 2.41 9.65 4.31
CA SER A 78 1.12 10.29 4.61
C SER A 78 -0.05 9.37 4.21
N PHE A 79 0.01 8.78 3.02
CA PHE A 79 -0.97 7.82 2.54
C PHE A 79 -1.07 6.59 3.46
N CYS A 80 0.07 6.00 3.83
CA CYS A 80 0.10 4.83 4.69
C CYS A 80 -0.44 5.10 6.10
N ARG A 81 -0.24 6.31 6.64
CA ARG A 81 -0.86 6.75 7.90
C ARG A 81 -2.37 6.90 7.77
N GLN A 82 -2.84 7.59 6.74
CA GLN A 82 -4.27 7.84 6.51
C GLN A 82 -5.07 6.56 6.21
N THR A 83 -4.45 5.57 5.59
CA THR A 83 -5.08 4.25 5.35
C THR A 83 -5.10 3.35 6.60
N GLY A 84 -4.48 3.77 7.71
CA GLY A 84 -4.43 3.00 8.95
C GLY A 84 -3.54 1.77 8.91
N ARG A 85 -2.78 1.53 7.82
CA ARG A 85 -1.89 0.36 7.68
C ARG A 85 -0.58 0.48 8.48
N LEU A 86 -0.25 1.66 8.99
CA LEU A 86 0.96 1.91 9.80
C LEU A 86 0.69 1.96 11.31
N LEU A 87 -0.29 1.20 11.82
CA LEU A 87 -0.54 1.11 13.26
C LEU A 87 -0.18 -0.28 13.77
N GLY A 88 1.06 -0.36 14.26
CA GLY A 88 1.62 -1.53 14.91
C GLY A 88 3.12 -1.34 15.11
N GLU A 89 3.52 -0.36 15.93
CA GLU A 89 4.78 -0.26 16.68
C GLU A 89 4.93 1.16 17.25
N ILE A 90 4.02 1.58 18.14
CA ILE A 90 4.40 2.47 19.25
C ILE A 90 3.70 1.89 20.47
N SER A 91 4.55 1.34 21.34
CA SER A 91 4.27 0.85 22.69
C SER A 91 3.64 1.92 23.57
#